data_AF-A0A957CSG2-F1
#
_entry.id   AF-A0A957CSG2-F1
#
_cell.length_a   1.000
_cell.length_b   1.000
_cell.length_c   1.000
_cell.angle_alpha   90.00
_cell.angle_beta   90.00
_cell.angle_gamma   90.00
#
_symmetry.space_group_name_H-M   'P 1'
#
loop_
_entity.id
_entity.type
_entity.pdbx_description
1 polymer ?
#
loop_
_entity_poly.entity_id
_entity_poly.type
_entity_poly.pdbx_seq_one_letter_code
_entity_poly.pdbx_strand_id
1 'polypeptide(L)'
;MSHLPDLQEEKVERKRAFAVLLRKHRKAVSLTQKLLAELAGFERKAVMRWENADIEAMPDREAIMKMAVPLKLTDVARDMLLATAGYLPENQETFFEPAPIQSEIKPQ
;
A
#
# COMPACT_ATOMS: atom_id res chain seq x y z
N MET A 1 25.59 16.53 9.91
CA MET A 1 24.35 16.55 10.72
C MET A 1 23.32 15.73 9.98
N SER A 2 23.15 14.46 10.37
CA SER A 2 22.12 13.59 9.82
C SER A 2 20.80 13.98 10.47
N HIS A 3 19.91 14.65 9.74
CA HIS A 3 18.54 14.82 10.19
C HIS A 3 17.87 13.45 10.08
N LEU A 4 17.86 12.68 11.18
CA LEU A 4 16.92 11.57 11.28
C LEU A 4 15.53 12.19 11.26
N PRO A 5 14.69 11.91 10.25
CA PRO A 5 13.33 12.40 10.25
C PRO A 5 12.62 11.89 11.50
N ASP A 6 11.80 12.75 12.10
CA ASP A 6 10.94 12.32 13.19
C ASP A 6 10.07 11.15 12.70
N LEU A 7 9.95 10.09 13.50
CA LEU A 7 9.11 8.92 13.18
C LEU A 7 7.67 9.34 12.84
N GLN A 8 7.21 10.47 13.39
CA GLN A 8 5.92 11.05 13.04
C GLN A 8 5.87 11.61 11.61
N GLU A 9 6.92 12.28 11.14
CA GLU A 9 7.02 12.81 9.77
C GLU A 9 7.04 11.68 8.75
N GLU A 10 7.80 10.62 9.01
CA GLU A 10 7.86 9.45 8.13
C GLU A 10 6.49 8.76 8.01
N LYS A 11 5.75 8.68 9.13
CA LYS A 11 4.38 8.15 9.15
C LYS A 11 3.40 9.03 8.37
N VAL A 12 3.53 10.36 8.47
CA VAL A 12 2.70 11.30 7.69
C VAL A 12 2.98 11.18 6.20
N GLU A 13 4.26 11.06 5.82
CA GLU A 13 4.63 10.97 4.41
C GLU A 13 4.17 9.66 3.78
N ARG A 14 4.29 8.52 4.50
CA ARG A 14 3.71 7.24 4.07
C ARG A 14 2.20 7.33 3.80
N LYS A 15 1.46 8.03 4.68
CA LYS A 15 0.01 8.22 4.52
C LYS A 15 -0.33 9.07 3.30
N ARG A 16 0.45 10.11 3.02
CA ARG A 16 0.30 10.90 1.78
C ARG A 16 0.57 10.06 0.55
N ALA A 17 1.64 9.27 0.57
CA ALA A 17 1.99 8.35 -0.52
C ALA A 17 0.86 7.34 -0.78
N PHE A 18 0.30 6.74 0.27
CA PHE A 18 -0.87 5.86 0.18
C PHE A 18 -2.07 6.55 -0.47
N ALA A 19 -2.43 7.74 0.02
CA ALA A 19 -3.57 8.51 -0.47
C ALA A 19 -3.45 8.82 -1.98
N VAL A 20 -2.27 9.23 -2.41
CA VAL A 20 -1.96 9.51 -3.83
C VAL A 20 -2.05 8.23 -4.65
N LEU A 21 -1.48 7.12 -4.17
CA LEU A 21 -1.45 5.84 -4.88
C LEU A 21 -2.86 5.26 -5.04
N LEU A 22 -3.66 5.23 -3.96
CA LEU A 22 -5.06 4.80 -4.01
C LEU A 22 -5.86 5.60 -5.04
N ARG A 23 -5.72 6.93 -5.02
CA ARG A 23 -6.40 7.82 -5.96
C ARG A 23 -5.98 7.58 -7.41
N LYS A 24 -4.70 7.32 -7.64
CA LYS A 24 -4.16 6.97 -8.96
C LYS A 24 -4.80 5.68 -9.50
N HIS A 25 -4.80 4.61 -8.71
CA HIS A 25 -5.42 3.34 -9.11
C HIS A 25 -6.92 3.49 -9.37
N ARG A 26 -7.65 4.17 -8.48
CA ARG A 26 -9.09 4.39 -8.67
C ARG A 26 -9.40 5.14 -9.97
N LYS A 27 -8.64 6.20 -10.27
CA LYS A 27 -8.82 6.97 -11.51
C LYS A 27 -8.45 6.16 -12.76
N ALA A 28 -7.45 5.28 -12.68
CA ALA A 28 -7.04 4.44 -13.81
C ALA A 28 -8.15 3.48 -14.28
N VAL A 29 -9.04 3.06 -13.38
CA VAL A 29 -10.22 2.25 -13.70
C VAL A 29 -11.52 3.07 -13.76
N SER A 30 -11.42 4.40 -13.82
CA SER A 30 -12.56 5.33 -13.96
C SER A 30 -13.65 5.22 -12.89
N LEU A 31 -13.31 4.73 -11.69
CA LEU A 31 -14.26 4.63 -10.60
C LEU A 31 -14.38 5.96 -9.86
N THR A 32 -15.59 6.33 -9.42
CA THR A 32 -15.78 7.40 -8.43
C THR A 32 -15.47 6.88 -7.02
N GLN A 33 -15.25 7.78 -6.05
CA GLN A 33 -15.07 7.37 -4.64
C GLN A 33 -16.30 6.61 -4.12
N LYS A 34 -17.50 7.02 -4.53
CA LYS A 34 -18.76 6.37 -4.15
C LYS A 34 -18.81 4.94 -4.70
N LEU A 35 -18.51 4.78 -5.98
CA LEU A 35 -18.58 3.48 -6.64
C LEU A 35 -17.50 2.51 -6.12
N LEU A 36 -16.27 2.99 -5.87
CA LEU A 36 -15.25 2.18 -5.22
C LEU A 36 -15.72 1.69 -3.84
N ALA A 37 -16.30 2.59 -3.04
CA ALA A 37 -16.79 2.25 -1.72
C ALA A 37 -17.91 1.21 -1.80
N GLU A 38 -18.91 1.41 -2.66
CA GLU A 38 -20.02 0.47 -2.86
C GLU A 38 -19.53 -0.92 -3.27
N LEU A 39 -18.60 -1.01 -4.23
CA LEU A 39 -18.06 -2.29 -4.69
C LEU A 39 -17.20 -3.00 -3.63
N ALA A 40 -16.53 -2.24 -2.76
CA ALA A 40 -15.67 -2.78 -1.71
C ALA A 40 -16.38 -2.95 -0.35
N GLY A 41 -17.67 -2.58 -0.26
CA GLY A 41 -18.46 -2.70 0.97
C GLY A 41 -18.17 -1.61 2.03
N PHE A 42 -17.81 -0.40 1.61
CA PHE A 42 -17.51 0.74 2.48
C PHE A 42 -18.44 1.92 2.24
N GLU A 43 -18.42 2.86 3.19
CA GLU A 43 -19.00 4.18 2.97
C GLU A 43 -18.08 5.04 2.08
N ARG A 44 -18.68 5.86 1.21
CA ARG A 44 -17.94 6.86 0.40
C ARG A 44 -17.01 7.73 1.27
N LYS A 45 -17.43 8.09 2.48
CA LYS A 45 -16.65 8.93 3.40
C LYS A 45 -15.33 8.28 3.80
N ALA A 46 -15.29 6.96 3.97
CA ALA A 46 -14.04 6.25 4.29
C ALA A 46 -13.02 6.43 3.15
N VAL A 47 -13.43 6.12 1.91
CA VAL A 47 -12.59 6.31 0.72
C VAL A 47 -12.14 7.76 0.56
N MET A 48 -13.03 8.72 0.80
CA MET A 48 -12.68 10.15 0.75
C MET A 48 -11.60 10.51 1.77
N ARG A 49 -11.69 10.01 3.01
CA ARG A 49 -10.68 10.26 4.07
C ARG A 49 -9.34 9.62 3.72
N TRP A 50 -9.36 8.39 3.19
CA TRP A 50 -8.17 7.69 2.70
C TRP A 50 -7.44 8.46 1.59
N GLU A 51 -8.17 8.96 0.60
CA GLU A 51 -7.58 9.75 -0.50
C GLU A 51 -7.14 11.16 -0.11
N ASN A 52 -7.57 11.66 1.05
CA ASN A 52 -7.16 12.95 1.60
C ASN A 52 -6.07 12.82 2.66
N ALA A 53 -5.48 11.62 2.82
CA ALA A 53 -4.44 11.33 3.81
C ALA A 53 -4.86 11.65 5.25
N ASP A 54 -6.13 11.40 5.60
CA ASP A 54 -6.60 11.56 6.97
C ASP A 54 -5.89 10.56 7.89
N ILE A 55 -5.14 11.12 8.84
CA ILE A 55 -4.22 10.38 9.70
C ILE A 55 -4.96 9.40 10.61
N GLU A 56 -6.16 9.75 11.07
CA GLU A 56 -6.93 8.93 12.01
C GLU A 56 -7.72 7.81 11.31
N ALA A 57 -7.87 7.90 10.00
CA ALA A 57 -8.79 7.07 9.25
C ALA A 57 -8.10 6.05 8.33
N MET A 58 -6.80 5.77 8.45
CA MET A 58 -6.12 4.82 7.53
C MET A 58 -6.82 3.45 7.48
N PRO A 59 -6.94 2.83 6.30
CA PRO A 59 -7.53 1.52 6.18
C PRO A 59 -6.63 0.46 6.83
N ASP A 60 -7.26 -0.57 7.38
CA ASP A 60 -6.55 -1.78 7.78
C ASP A 60 -6.19 -2.63 6.55
N ARG A 61 -5.43 -3.72 6.79
CA ARG A 61 -5.03 -4.67 5.75
C ARG A 61 -6.24 -5.23 5.00
N GLU A 62 -7.28 -5.65 5.72
CA GLU A 62 -8.46 -6.26 5.13
C GLU A 62 -9.19 -5.27 4.20
N ALA A 63 -9.27 -4.01 4.59
CA ALA A 63 -9.87 -2.96 3.77
C ALA A 63 -9.10 -2.71 2.48
N ILE A 64 -7.77 -2.74 2.53
CA ILE A 64 -6.91 -2.66 1.34
C ILE A 64 -7.19 -3.85 0.40
N MET A 65 -7.31 -5.06 0.96
CA MET A 65 -7.63 -6.26 0.18
C MET A 65 -8.99 -6.16 -0.50
N LYS A 66 -10.02 -5.68 0.22
CA LYS A 66 -11.36 -5.47 -0.35
C LYS A 66 -11.37 -4.44 -1.47
N MET A 67 -10.56 -3.38 -1.37
CA MET A 67 -10.41 -2.39 -2.45
C MET A 67 -9.62 -2.91 -3.65
N ALA A 68 -8.67 -3.82 -3.45
CA ALA A 68 -7.82 -4.33 -4.53
C ALA A 68 -8.63 -4.98 -5.67
N VAL A 69 -9.75 -5.64 -5.32
CA VAL A 69 -10.64 -6.32 -6.27
C VAL A 69 -11.31 -5.35 -7.25
N PRO A 70 -12.12 -4.36 -6.83
CA PRO A 70 -12.72 -3.40 -7.75
C PRO A 70 -11.71 -2.49 -8.45
N LEU A 71 -10.55 -2.25 -7.82
CA LEU A 71 -9.44 -1.52 -8.43
C LEU A 71 -8.69 -2.32 -9.50
N LYS A 72 -8.97 -3.62 -9.64
CA LYS A 72 -8.30 -4.54 -10.56
C LYS A 72 -6.77 -4.50 -10.40
N LEU A 73 -6.31 -4.44 -9.14
CA LEU A 73 -4.88 -4.37 -8.86
C LEU A 73 -4.21 -5.68 -9.25
N THR A 74 -3.01 -5.56 -9.84
CA THR A 74 -2.07 -6.67 -9.90
C THR A 74 -1.50 -6.95 -8.51
N ASP A 75 -0.90 -8.11 -8.30
CA ASP A 75 -0.23 -8.45 -7.03
C ASP A 75 0.80 -7.39 -6.62
N VAL A 76 1.61 -6.93 -7.59
CA VAL A 76 2.60 -5.87 -7.37
C VAL A 76 1.94 -4.56 -6.93
N ALA A 77 0.85 -4.14 -7.58
CA ALA A 77 0.17 -2.89 -7.24
C ALA A 77 -0.53 -2.98 -5.87
N ARG A 78 -1.11 -4.13 -5.53
CA ARG A 78 -1.66 -4.41 -4.20
C ARG A 78 -0.57 -4.35 -3.14
N ASP A 79 0.57 -4.99 -3.37
CA ASP A 79 1.67 -5.04 -2.42
C ASP A 79 2.30 -3.66 -2.20
N MET A 80 2.38 -2.82 -3.23
CA MET A 80 2.74 -1.40 -3.10
C MET A 80 1.74 -0.63 -2.22
N LEU A 81 0.43 -0.89 -2.36
CA LEU A 81 -0.60 -0.28 -1.52
C LEU A 81 -0.47 -0.70 -0.05
N LEU A 82 -0.20 -1.99 0.19
CA LEU A 82 0.07 -2.53 1.53
C LEU A 82 1.30 -1.90 2.15
N ALA A 83 2.43 -1.87 1.42
CA ALA A 83 3.69 -1.30 1.89
C ALA A 83 3.56 0.19 2.25
N THR A 84 2.89 0.98 1.40
CA THR A 84 2.65 2.41 1.67
C THR A 84 1.73 2.64 2.87
N ALA A 85 0.83 1.70 3.18
CA ALA A 85 0.03 1.71 4.40
C ALA A 85 0.78 1.18 5.65
N GLY A 86 2.00 0.66 5.49
CA GLY A 86 2.82 0.10 6.56
C GLY A 86 2.59 -1.39 6.84
N TYR A 87 1.97 -2.11 5.90
CA TYR A 87 1.77 -3.56 5.98
C TYR A 87 2.77 -4.31 5.10
N LEU A 88 3.05 -5.56 5.46
CA LEU A 88 3.84 -6.45 4.63
C LEU A 88 3.09 -6.83 3.34
N PRO A 89 3.81 -7.02 2.21
CA PRO A 89 3.26 -7.59 0.98
C PRO A 89 2.52 -8.91 1.23
N GLU A 90 1.53 -9.21 0.39
CA GLU A 90 0.81 -10.49 0.51
C GLU A 90 1.65 -11.66 0.01
N ASN A 91 2.37 -11.46 -1.10
CA ASN A 91 3.26 -12.46 -1.67
C ASN A 91 4.71 -12.17 -1.22
N GLN A 92 5.21 -12.94 -0.25
CA GLN A 92 6.60 -12.82 0.22
C GLN A 92 7.63 -13.21 -0.87
N GLU A 93 7.23 -13.92 -1.92
CA GLU A 93 8.11 -14.34 -3.01
C GLU A 93 8.64 -13.16 -3.85
N THR A 94 7.90 -12.06 -3.94
CA THR A 94 8.32 -10.89 -4.74
C THR A 94 9.50 -10.14 -4.11
N PHE A 95 9.90 -10.47 -2.87
CA PHE A 95 10.98 -9.81 -2.14
C PHE A 95 12.19 -10.72 -1.84
N PHE A 96 12.18 -11.98 -2.28
CA PHE A 96 13.38 -12.80 -2.30
C PHE A 96 14.18 -12.49 -3.56
N GLU A 97 14.99 -11.42 -3.50
CA GLU A 97 16.25 -11.47 -4.24
C GLU A 97 17.01 -12.68 -3.69
N PRO A 98 17.45 -13.65 -4.52
CA PRO A 98 18.31 -14.71 -4.01
C PRO A 98 19.57 -14.03 -3.48
N ALA A 99 19.76 -14.11 -2.17
CA ALA A 99 20.99 -13.67 -1.52
C ALA A 99 22.18 -14.24 -2.31
N PRO A 100 23.27 -13.45 -2.50
CA PRO A 100 24.44 -13.96 -3.21
C PRO A 100 24.91 -15.22 -2.51
N ILE A 101 24.87 -16.35 -3.24
CA ILE A 101 25.38 -17.62 -2.76
C ILE A 101 26.88 -17.43 -2.56
N GLN A 102 27.31 -17.12 -1.34
CA GLN A 102 28.70 -17.29 -0.94
C GLN A 102 28.96 -18.78 -0.88
N SER A 103 29.24 -19.35 -2.05
CA SER A 103 29.91 -20.63 -2.17
C SER A 103 31.37 -20.44 -1.78
N GLU A 104 31.65 -20.33 -0.49
CA GLU A 104 32.97 -20.73 0.00
C GLU A 104 33.05 -22.25 -0.13
N ILE A 105 33.45 -22.68 -1.32
CA ILE A 105 33.94 -24.02 -1.56
C ILE A 105 35.25 -24.10 -0.77
N LYS A 106 35.22 -24.68 0.44
CA LYS A 106 36.41 -25.26 1.06
C LYS A 106 36.44 -26.74 0.76
N PRO A 107 37.44 -27.21 -0.01
CA PRO A 107 37.91 -28.57 0.13
C PRO A 107 39.41 -28.58 0.49
N GLN A 108 39.64 -29.17 1.68
CA GLN A 108 40.74 -30.04 2.09
C GLN A 108 42.17 -29.46 2.16
#